data_AF-A0A957RX52-F1
#
_entry.id   AF-A0A957RX52-F1
#
_cell.length_a   1.000
_cell.length_b   1.000
_cell.length_c   1.000
_cell.angle_alpha   90.00
_cell.angle_beta   90.00
_cell.angle_gamma   90.00
#
_symmetry.space_group_name_H-M   'P 1'
#
loop_
_entity.id
_entity.type
_entity.pdbx_description
1 polymer ?
#
loop_
_entity_poly.entity_id
_entity_poly.type
_entity_poly.pdbx_seq_one_letter_code
_entity_poly.pdbx_strand_id
1 'polypeptide(L)'
;MLPRIVAYCLLLVVTSGCLTPSATVTKNPGPKHRGVRYYRPKPYLFVRPARLEGTDKGSPAEQFVEIGVQYLPDYSEEYAIHVRPGLGLADVDIKLENGWNLTAIGAKLDSQTDEQIDAIASLASSFQPTKSSGASSENLSLVVAATNVPLGFYEAVVGCGPQGQRHLQGWRYVGFAPFNNCPTVIHGGDDVCCNDPAAAVYGLVFENGVMVFRQLDQILGSAGSNWQRLEDPDNTNKSAAAPTPTTSVVDAQLERLPDADRRVFRPEEVLQSMQTAIVENRQLQQWLGEFQTRVALSDEGDHIVVAIRGPQVDSESRDQARTALLTNAYLRSQARQLGDMPYVVRFDD
;
A
#
# COMPACT_ATOMS: atom_id res chain seq x y z
N MET A 1 -48.99 39.41 -43.06
CA MET A 1 -49.13 38.12 -42.36
C MET A 1 -47.87 37.25 -42.43
N LEU A 2 -47.08 37.30 -43.51
CA LEU A 2 -45.81 36.57 -43.65
C LEU A 2 -44.79 36.71 -42.49
N PRO A 3 -44.49 37.90 -41.93
CA PRO A 3 -43.43 38.03 -40.92
C PRO A 3 -43.77 37.36 -39.57
N ARG A 4 -45.07 37.19 -39.27
CA ARG A 4 -45.51 36.51 -38.04
C ARG A 4 -45.37 34.99 -38.13
N ILE A 5 -45.55 34.42 -39.32
CA ILE A 5 -45.39 32.98 -39.57
C ILE A 5 -43.90 32.60 -39.52
N VAL A 6 -43.03 33.42 -40.13
CA VAL A 6 -41.57 33.21 -40.07
C VAL A 6 -41.05 33.28 -38.64
N ALA A 7 -41.51 34.26 -37.85
CA ALA A 7 -41.15 34.36 -36.43
C ALA A 7 -41.61 33.16 -35.60
N TYR A 8 -42.81 32.62 -35.85
CA TYR A 8 -43.31 31.43 -35.16
C TYR A 8 -42.54 30.16 -35.51
N CYS A 9 -42.17 29.97 -36.79
CA CYS A 9 -41.33 28.85 -37.21
C CYS A 9 -39.93 28.93 -36.60
N LEU A 10 -39.32 30.12 -36.54
CA LEU A 10 -38.00 30.32 -35.95
C LEU A 10 -38.03 30.10 -34.43
N LEU A 11 -39.10 30.53 -33.74
CA LEU A 11 -39.32 30.26 -32.32
C LEU A 11 -39.53 28.76 -32.02
N LEU A 12 -40.23 28.03 -32.91
CA LEU A 12 -40.40 26.58 -32.79
C LEU A 12 -39.08 25.81 -32.98
N VAL A 13 -38.20 26.28 -33.87
CA VAL A 13 -36.86 25.69 -34.08
C VAL A 13 -35.95 25.94 -32.87
N VAL A 14 -36.05 27.11 -32.23
CA VAL A 14 -35.24 27.45 -31.04
C VAL A 14 -35.73 26.74 -29.78
N THR A 15 -37.01 26.38 -29.68
CA THR A 15 -37.58 25.72 -28.50
C THR A 15 -37.54 24.19 -28.56
N SER A 16 -37.28 23.58 -29.72
CA SER A 16 -36.96 22.16 -29.81
C SER A 16 -35.53 21.90 -29.31
N GLY A 17 -35.35 21.82 -27.99
CA GLY A 17 -34.09 21.67 -27.25
C GLY A 17 -33.29 20.37 -27.49
N CYS A 18 -33.36 19.78 -28.69
CA CYS A 18 -32.54 18.64 -29.10
C CYS A 18 -31.10 19.01 -29.47
N LEU A 19 -30.69 20.27 -29.25
CA LEU A 19 -29.46 20.85 -29.81
C LEU A 19 -28.36 21.08 -28.77
N THR A 20 -28.66 20.86 -27.49
CA THR A 20 -27.65 20.96 -26.43
C THR A 20 -26.71 19.75 -26.50
N PRO A 21 -25.39 19.97 -26.59
CA PRO A 21 -24.45 18.87 -26.48
C PRO A 21 -24.62 18.18 -25.12
N SER A 22 -24.44 16.87 -25.08
CA SER A 22 -24.62 16.09 -23.87
C SER A 22 -23.60 14.96 -23.81
N ALA A 23 -22.90 14.86 -22.68
CA ALA A 23 -22.11 13.70 -22.33
C ALA A 23 -22.89 12.89 -21.30
N THR A 24 -23.23 11.65 -21.62
CA THR A 24 -23.89 10.74 -20.68
C THR A 24 -22.95 9.59 -20.35
N VAL A 25 -22.71 9.38 -19.06
CA VAL A 25 -21.99 8.20 -18.56
C VAL A 25 -23.01 7.17 -18.10
N THR A 26 -22.89 5.95 -18.64
CA THR A 26 -23.74 4.83 -18.24
C THR A 26 -22.89 3.80 -17.50
N LYS A 27 -23.27 3.46 -16.26
CA LYS A 27 -22.67 2.35 -15.50
C LYS A 27 -23.24 1.01 -16.00
N ASN A 28 -22.39 0.00 -16.13
CA ASN A 28 -22.71 -1.35 -16.61
C ASN A 28 -23.45 -1.34 -17.97
N PRO A 29 -22.84 -0.77 -19.02
CA PRO A 29 -23.48 -0.61 -20.32
C PRO A 29 -23.76 -1.97 -21.00
N GLY A 30 -25.04 -2.32 -21.15
CA GLY A 30 -25.45 -3.50 -21.91
C GLY A 30 -25.00 -3.46 -23.40
N PRO A 31 -25.14 -4.55 -24.16
CA PRO A 31 -24.58 -4.68 -25.52
C PRO A 31 -25.06 -3.63 -26.54
N LYS A 32 -26.22 -3.02 -26.32
CA LYS A 32 -26.81 -2.00 -27.20
C LYS A 32 -26.36 -0.57 -26.89
N HIS A 33 -25.68 -0.35 -25.76
CA HIS A 33 -25.18 0.97 -25.41
C HIS A 33 -24.01 1.35 -26.31
N ARG A 34 -24.08 2.56 -26.85
CA ARG A 34 -23.06 3.16 -27.70
C ARG A 34 -22.11 4.01 -26.85
N GLY A 35 -20.92 4.27 -27.39
CA GLY A 35 -19.93 5.13 -26.75
C GLY A 35 -18.59 4.42 -26.53
N VAL A 36 -17.66 5.16 -25.92
CA VAL A 36 -16.35 4.63 -25.54
C VAL A 36 -16.48 3.91 -24.20
N ARG A 37 -16.14 2.61 -24.18
CA ARG A 37 -16.16 1.78 -22.98
C ARG A 37 -14.83 1.91 -22.24
N TYR A 38 -14.89 1.97 -20.92
CA TYR A 38 -13.73 2.02 -20.04
C TYR A 38 -14.06 1.32 -18.72
N TYR A 39 -13.01 1.00 -17.95
CA TYR A 39 -13.15 0.30 -16.67
C TYR A 39 -12.57 1.14 -15.56
N ARG A 40 -13.11 1.00 -14.36
CA ARG A 40 -12.51 1.63 -13.19
C ARG A 40 -11.17 0.95 -12.87
N PRO A 41 -10.10 1.71 -12.62
CA PRO A 41 -8.85 1.12 -12.15
C PRO A 41 -9.03 0.57 -10.74
N LYS A 42 -8.62 -0.69 -10.54
CA LYS A 42 -8.59 -1.36 -9.24
C LYS A 42 -7.15 -1.72 -8.88
N PRO A 43 -6.70 -1.42 -7.65
CA PRO A 43 -5.37 -1.76 -7.20
C PRO A 43 -5.27 -3.26 -6.89
N TYR A 44 -4.19 -3.88 -7.35
CA TYR A 44 -3.79 -5.24 -7.01
C TYR A 44 -2.37 -5.20 -6.44
N LEU A 45 -2.09 -6.09 -5.48
CA LEU A 45 -0.71 -6.38 -5.12
C LEU A 45 -0.14 -7.36 -6.14
N PHE A 46 0.97 -7.00 -6.77
CA PHE A 46 1.70 -7.85 -7.69
C PHE A 46 2.96 -8.35 -7.01
N VAL A 47 3.01 -9.66 -6.77
CA VAL A 47 4.14 -10.35 -6.15
C VAL A 47 4.95 -11.04 -7.24
N ARG A 48 6.22 -10.67 -7.36
CA ARG A 48 7.16 -11.24 -8.32
C ARG A 48 8.49 -11.60 -7.65
N PRO A 49 9.33 -12.47 -8.25
CA PRO A 49 10.65 -12.74 -7.70
C PRO A 49 11.45 -11.45 -7.59
N ALA A 50 12.11 -11.23 -6.46
CA ALA A 50 12.98 -10.08 -6.30
C ALA A 50 14.23 -10.25 -7.17
N ARG A 51 14.66 -9.16 -7.79
CA ARG A 51 15.96 -9.06 -8.46
C ARG A 51 16.90 -8.29 -7.55
N LEU A 52 17.93 -8.95 -7.05
CA LEU A 52 18.96 -8.30 -6.26
C LEU A 52 19.95 -7.62 -7.22
N GLU A 53 20.09 -6.31 -7.11
CA GLU A 53 21.11 -5.55 -7.83
C GLU A 53 22.50 -6.05 -7.39
N GLY A 54 23.41 -6.24 -8.36
CA GLY A 54 24.79 -6.66 -8.09
C GLY A 54 25.10 -8.15 -8.31
N THR A 55 24.12 -8.98 -8.70
CA THR A 55 24.43 -10.30 -9.29
C THR A 55 24.51 -10.17 -10.80
N ASP A 56 25.66 -10.50 -11.38
CA ASP A 56 26.04 -10.26 -12.80
C ASP A 56 25.11 -10.91 -13.86
N LYS A 57 24.00 -11.54 -13.46
CA LYS A 57 23.02 -12.15 -14.36
C LYS A 57 21.55 -11.93 -13.97
N GLY A 58 21.25 -11.06 -13.00
CA GLY A 58 19.85 -10.77 -12.62
C GLY A 58 19.06 -12.04 -12.21
N SER A 59 19.75 -13.03 -11.67
CA SER A 59 19.13 -14.27 -11.20
C SER A 59 18.12 -13.95 -10.09
N PRO A 60 16.92 -14.54 -10.12
CA PRO A 60 15.93 -14.32 -9.06
C PRO A 60 16.50 -14.82 -7.73
N ALA A 61 16.39 -14.00 -6.68
CA ALA A 61 16.79 -14.43 -5.35
C ALA A 61 15.75 -15.42 -4.83
N GLU A 62 16.15 -16.68 -4.60
CA GLU A 62 15.25 -17.81 -4.34
C GLU A 62 14.42 -17.69 -3.04
N GLN A 63 14.67 -16.66 -2.22
CA GLN A 63 14.01 -16.41 -0.93
C GLN A 63 13.38 -15.03 -0.80
N PHE A 64 13.47 -14.18 -1.84
CA PHE A 64 12.97 -12.82 -1.77
C PHE A 64 11.93 -12.58 -2.86
N VAL A 65 10.85 -11.92 -2.48
CA VAL A 65 9.82 -11.44 -3.41
C VAL A 65 9.75 -9.93 -3.36
N GLU A 66 9.50 -9.34 -4.52
CA GLU A 66 9.18 -7.94 -4.67
C GLU A 66 7.67 -7.80 -4.80
N ILE A 67 7.12 -6.93 -3.95
CA ILE A 67 5.69 -6.64 -3.87
C ILE A 67 5.49 -5.23 -4.42
N GLY A 68 4.73 -5.10 -5.49
CA GLY A 68 4.33 -3.82 -6.08
C GLY A 68 2.83 -3.63 -6.05
N VAL A 69 2.36 -2.39 -6.14
CA VAL A 69 0.95 -2.10 -6.44
C VAL A 69 0.81 -1.89 -7.94
N GLN A 70 -0.10 -2.63 -8.58
CA GLN A 70 -0.43 -2.46 -10.00
C GLN A 70 -1.93 -2.23 -10.16
N TYR A 71 -2.29 -1.24 -10.98
CA TYR A 71 -3.69 -0.94 -11.31
C TYR A 71 -4.12 -1.70 -12.57
N LEU A 72 -5.21 -2.44 -12.47
CA LEU A 72 -5.79 -3.23 -13.56
C LEU A 72 -7.29 -2.90 -13.71
N PRO A 73 -7.91 -3.21 -14.86
CA PRO A 73 -9.32 -2.93 -15.08
C PRO A 73 -10.21 -3.77 -14.15
N ASP A 74 -11.15 -3.12 -13.48
CA ASP A 74 -12.25 -3.80 -12.78
C ASP A 74 -13.39 -4.10 -13.75
N TYR A 75 -13.45 -5.34 -14.24
CA TYR A 75 -14.51 -5.77 -15.15
C TYR A 75 -15.91 -5.78 -14.52
N SER A 76 -16.03 -5.71 -13.19
CA SER A 76 -17.32 -5.56 -12.51
C SER A 76 -17.84 -4.12 -12.54
N GLU A 77 -16.97 -3.15 -12.85
CA GLU A 77 -17.29 -1.72 -12.94
C GLU A 77 -16.95 -1.18 -14.34
N GLU A 78 -17.69 -1.64 -15.35
CA GLU A 78 -17.65 -1.11 -16.71
C GLU A 78 -18.48 0.17 -16.83
N TYR A 79 -17.98 1.15 -17.58
CA TYR A 79 -18.67 2.39 -17.91
C TYR A 79 -18.62 2.66 -19.42
N ALA A 80 -19.63 3.35 -19.94
CA ALA A 80 -19.60 3.89 -21.30
C ALA A 80 -19.86 5.40 -21.29
N ILE A 81 -19.01 6.15 -21.98
CA ILE A 81 -19.23 7.56 -22.27
C ILE A 81 -19.86 7.69 -23.65
N HIS A 82 -21.07 8.23 -23.69
CA HIS A 82 -21.75 8.59 -24.93
C HIS A 82 -21.78 10.11 -25.06
N VAL A 83 -21.08 10.64 -26.06
CA VAL A 83 -21.06 12.07 -26.38
C VAL A 83 -22.02 12.32 -27.54
N ARG A 84 -22.99 13.21 -27.34
CA ARG A 84 -23.82 13.76 -28.39
C ARG A 84 -23.30 15.16 -28.74
N PRO A 85 -22.67 15.35 -29.91
CA PRO A 85 -22.36 16.68 -30.39
C PRO A 85 -23.68 17.43 -30.64
N GLY A 86 -23.78 18.67 -30.16
CA GLY A 86 -24.93 19.54 -30.38
C GLY A 86 -24.93 20.17 -31.78
N LEU A 87 -25.64 21.29 -31.96
CA LEU A 87 -25.59 22.09 -33.19
C LEU A 87 -24.26 22.88 -33.25
N GLY A 88 -23.17 22.20 -33.57
CA GLY A 88 -21.81 22.76 -33.64
C GLY A 88 -20.74 21.69 -33.83
N LEU A 89 -19.51 22.11 -34.14
CA LEU A 89 -18.35 21.23 -34.11
C LEU A 89 -17.95 21.03 -32.63
N ALA A 90 -18.08 19.80 -32.14
CA ALA A 90 -17.58 19.42 -30.82
C ALA A 90 -16.39 18.48 -31.01
N ASP A 91 -15.19 18.97 -30.75
CA ASP A 91 -13.99 18.14 -30.70
C ASP A 91 -13.85 17.57 -29.29
N VAL A 92 -14.28 16.32 -29.11
CA VAL A 92 -14.12 15.60 -27.85
C VAL A 92 -13.01 14.57 -28.00
N ASP A 93 -11.90 14.82 -27.30
CA ASP A 93 -10.73 13.97 -27.20
C ASP A 93 -10.82 13.12 -25.92
N ILE A 94 -11.12 11.83 -26.08
CA ILE A 94 -11.15 10.88 -24.97
C ILE A 94 -9.83 10.13 -24.94
N LYS A 95 -9.03 10.37 -23.90
CA LYS A 95 -7.74 9.69 -23.72
C LYS A 95 -7.90 8.51 -22.79
N LEU A 96 -7.64 7.33 -23.34
CA LEU A 96 -7.53 6.09 -22.60
C LEU A 96 -6.06 5.72 -22.47
N GLU A 97 -5.61 5.48 -21.25
CA GLU A 97 -4.34 4.81 -20.99
C GLU A 97 -4.54 3.30 -21.04
N ASN A 98 -3.63 2.60 -21.72
CA ASN A 98 -3.68 1.15 -21.93
C ASN A 98 -4.99 0.64 -22.58
N GLY A 99 -5.75 1.52 -23.23
CA GLY A 99 -7.00 1.18 -23.92
C GLY A 99 -8.20 0.92 -23.02
N TRP A 100 -8.08 1.09 -21.70
CA TRP A 100 -9.17 0.81 -20.75
C TRP A 100 -9.31 1.83 -19.61
N ASN A 101 -8.23 2.54 -19.24
CA ASN A 101 -8.22 3.48 -18.13
C ASN A 101 -8.48 4.90 -18.64
N LEU A 102 -9.61 5.50 -18.25
CA LEU A 102 -9.89 6.87 -18.64
C LEU A 102 -9.03 7.86 -17.84
N THR A 103 -8.05 8.48 -18.50
CA THR A 103 -7.13 9.43 -17.84
C THR A 103 -7.49 10.89 -18.09
N ALA A 104 -8.10 11.19 -19.24
CA ALA A 104 -8.58 12.54 -19.55
C ALA A 104 -9.76 12.52 -20.53
N ILE A 105 -10.65 13.50 -20.35
CA ILE A 105 -11.63 13.91 -21.37
C ILE A 105 -11.31 15.37 -21.68
N GLY A 106 -10.81 15.64 -22.88
CA GLY A 106 -10.70 16.99 -23.43
C GLY A 106 -11.92 17.29 -24.29
N ALA A 107 -12.62 18.39 -24.04
CA ALA A 107 -13.65 18.88 -24.93
C ALA A 107 -13.27 20.29 -25.37
N LYS A 108 -13.02 20.49 -26.67
CA LYS A 108 -12.95 21.82 -27.27
C LYS A 108 -14.33 22.15 -27.81
N LEU A 109 -15.07 22.96 -27.05
CA LEU A 109 -16.30 23.59 -27.51
C LEU A 109 -15.92 24.99 -28.00
N ASP A 110 -16.36 25.35 -29.21
CA ASP A 110 -16.17 26.71 -29.74
C ASP A 110 -16.77 27.73 -28.75
N SER A 111 -15.94 28.71 -28.37
CA SER A 111 -15.87 29.36 -27.06
C SER A 111 -16.93 30.44 -26.81
N GLN A 112 -18.21 30.14 -27.04
CA GLN A 112 -19.30 31.08 -26.74
C GLN A 112 -20.26 30.61 -25.65
N THR A 113 -19.97 29.50 -24.97
CA THR A 113 -20.79 28.99 -23.86
C THR A 113 -19.90 28.47 -22.74
N ASP A 114 -19.24 29.40 -22.03
CA ASP A 114 -18.33 29.12 -20.91
C ASP A 114 -18.99 28.29 -19.78
N GLU A 115 -20.33 28.28 -19.73
CA GLU A 115 -21.13 27.61 -18.71
C GLU A 115 -21.16 26.06 -18.84
N GLN A 116 -20.77 25.47 -19.98
CA GLN A 116 -20.84 24.01 -20.17
C GLN A 116 -19.53 23.26 -19.88
N ILE A 117 -18.39 23.95 -19.79
CA ILE A 117 -17.09 23.33 -19.52
C ILE A 117 -17.03 22.78 -18.08
N ASP A 118 -17.67 23.45 -17.12
CA ASP A 118 -17.68 23.05 -15.70
C ASP A 118 -18.39 21.71 -15.44
N ALA A 119 -19.43 21.39 -16.20
CA ALA A 119 -20.16 20.13 -16.07
C ALA A 119 -19.34 18.91 -16.53
N ILE A 120 -18.44 19.12 -17.49
CA ILE A 120 -17.56 18.06 -18.03
C ILE A 120 -16.30 17.93 -17.16
N ALA A 121 -15.76 19.06 -16.67
CA ALA A 121 -14.61 19.06 -15.78
C ALA A 121 -14.91 18.39 -14.42
N SER A 122 -16.08 18.65 -13.84
CA SER A 122 -16.53 18.00 -12.60
C SER A 122 -16.66 16.48 -12.76
N LEU A 123 -17.18 16.02 -13.90
CA LEU A 123 -17.24 14.60 -14.24
C LEU A 123 -15.83 13.97 -14.30
N ALA A 124 -14.89 14.59 -15.01
CA ALA A 124 -13.50 14.12 -15.09
C ALA A 124 -12.80 14.09 -13.71
N SER A 125 -13.07 15.06 -12.85
CA SER A 125 -12.49 15.14 -11.49
C SER A 125 -13.00 14.04 -10.55
N SER A 126 -14.25 13.60 -10.73
CA SER A 126 -14.86 12.54 -9.90
C SER A 126 -14.27 11.14 -10.17
N PHE A 127 -13.58 10.96 -11.31
CA PHE A 127 -12.98 9.69 -11.69
C PHE A 127 -11.50 9.56 -11.31
N GLN A 128 -10.85 10.65 -10.86
CA GLN A 128 -9.51 10.53 -10.33
C GLN A 128 -9.59 9.82 -8.97
N PRO A 129 -8.97 8.64 -8.79
CA PRO A 129 -8.83 8.05 -7.47
C PRO A 129 -8.21 9.13 -6.59
N THR A 130 -8.90 9.48 -5.50
CA THR A 130 -8.61 10.60 -4.61
C THR A 130 -7.11 10.87 -4.55
N LYS A 131 -6.67 11.89 -5.30
CA LYS A 131 -5.30 12.37 -5.26
C LYS A 131 -5.08 12.92 -3.86
N SER A 132 -4.61 12.09 -2.94
CA SER A 132 -3.82 12.57 -1.82
C SER A 132 -2.66 13.35 -2.45
N SER A 133 -2.73 14.66 -2.32
CA SER A 133 -1.78 15.62 -2.87
C SER A 133 -0.33 15.19 -2.63
N GLY A 134 0.43 14.94 -3.70
CA GLY A 134 1.89 15.01 -3.70
C GLY A 134 2.68 13.71 -3.83
N ALA A 135 2.10 12.53 -3.58
CA ALA A 135 2.77 11.29 -3.92
C ALA A 135 2.45 10.95 -5.37
N SER A 136 3.37 11.31 -6.28
CA SER A 136 3.57 10.52 -7.51
C SER A 136 3.37 9.05 -7.15
N SER A 137 2.66 8.30 -7.99
CA SER A 137 2.64 6.84 -7.93
C SER A 137 4.05 6.31 -8.24
N GLU A 138 5.04 6.68 -7.42
CA GLU A 138 6.27 5.93 -7.27
C GLU A 138 5.82 4.52 -6.96
N ASN A 139 6.21 3.60 -7.82
CA ASN A 139 5.92 2.19 -7.66
C ASN A 139 6.41 1.80 -6.27
N LEU A 140 5.49 1.70 -5.30
CA LEU A 140 5.78 1.21 -3.96
C LEU A 140 6.20 -0.25 -4.15
N SER A 141 7.50 -0.45 -4.30
CA SER A 141 8.11 -1.77 -4.39
C SER A 141 8.76 -2.08 -3.04
N LEU A 142 8.32 -3.16 -2.43
CA LEU A 142 8.88 -3.67 -1.20
C LEU A 142 9.49 -5.04 -1.46
N VAL A 143 10.76 -5.21 -1.18
CA VAL A 143 11.45 -6.51 -1.23
C VAL A 143 11.44 -7.12 0.17
N VAL A 144 10.92 -8.33 0.29
CA VAL A 144 10.80 -9.06 1.57
C VAL A 144 11.24 -10.50 1.39
N ALA A 145 11.82 -11.07 2.45
CA ALA A 145 12.00 -12.51 2.53
C ALA A 145 10.62 -13.19 2.57
N ALA A 146 10.42 -14.22 1.75
CA ALA A 146 9.14 -14.92 1.67
C ALA A 146 9.33 -16.43 1.47
N THR A 147 8.43 -17.21 2.04
CA THR A 147 8.34 -18.66 1.83
C THR A 147 6.90 -19.07 1.54
N ASN A 148 6.72 -19.97 0.56
CA ASN A 148 5.42 -20.45 0.12
C ASN A 148 4.44 -19.34 -0.31
N VAL A 149 4.92 -18.20 -0.81
CA VAL A 149 4.07 -17.12 -1.34
C VAL A 149 3.91 -17.30 -2.85
N PRO A 150 2.69 -17.57 -3.37
CA PRO A 150 2.46 -17.65 -4.79
C PRO A 150 2.81 -16.35 -5.52
N LEU A 151 3.46 -16.47 -6.68
CA LEU A 151 3.74 -15.32 -7.54
C LEU A 151 2.48 -14.96 -8.33
N GLY A 152 2.22 -13.67 -8.52
CA GLY A 152 1.07 -13.18 -9.27
C GLY A 152 0.34 -12.03 -8.57
N PHE A 153 -0.92 -11.84 -8.97
CA PHE A 153 -1.78 -10.80 -8.43
C PHE A 153 -2.54 -11.27 -7.21
N TYR A 154 -2.74 -10.30 -6.32
CA TYR A 154 -3.54 -10.43 -5.12
C TYR A 154 -4.53 -9.28 -5.06
N GLU A 155 -5.75 -9.61 -4.70
CA GLU A 155 -6.86 -8.69 -4.62
C GLU A 155 -7.22 -8.40 -3.16
N ALA A 156 -7.42 -7.12 -2.83
CA ALA A 156 -7.84 -6.72 -1.49
C ALA A 156 -9.25 -7.26 -1.18
N VAL A 157 -9.37 -8.02 -0.09
CA VAL A 157 -10.66 -8.46 0.44
C VAL A 157 -11.10 -7.45 1.49
N VAL A 158 -12.20 -6.75 1.21
CA VAL A 158 -12.75 -5.73 2.09
C VAL A 158 -14.05 -6.25 2.68
N GLY A 159 -14.08 -6.40 4.00
CA GLY A 159 -15.27 -6.79 4.73
C GLY A 159 -15.96 -5.60 5.38
N CYS A 160 -17.22 -5.80 5.74
CA CYS A 160 -17.99 -4.83 6.52
C CYS A 160 -18.04 -5.27 8.00
N GLY A 161 -17.66 -4.38 8.91
CA GLY A 161 -17.84 -4.58 10.35
C GLY A 161 -19.31 -4.41 10.78
N PRO A 162 -19.64 -4.67 12.06
CA PRO A 162 -21.01 -4.59 12.59
C PRO A 162 -21.67 -3.21 12.42
N GLN A 163 -20.87 -2.15 12.35
CA GLN A 163 -21.32 -0.76 12.16
C GLN A 163 -21.33 -0.31 10.68
N GLY A 164 -21.14 -1.24 9.73
CA GLY A 164 -21.04 -0.93 8.29
C GLY A 164 -19.72 -0.29 7.86
N GLN A 165 -18.75 -0.18 8.78
CA GLN A 165 -17.40 0.28 8.46
C GLN A 165 -16.68 -0.75 7.59
N ARG A 166 -15.98 -0.29 6.56
CA ARG A 166 -15.21 -1.16 5.65
C ARG A 166 -13.80 -1.32 6.18
N HIS A 167 -13.36 -2.56 6.35
CA HIS A 167 -12.01 -2.89 6.80
C HIS A 167 -11.36 -3.84 5.79
N LEU A 168 -10.07 -3.65 5.54
CA LEU A 168 -9.26 -4.62 4.80
C LEU A 168 -9.13 -5.87 5.66
N GLN A 169 -9.71 -6.98 5.21
CA GLN A 169 -9.63 -8.28 5.90
C GLN A 169 -8.41 -9.08 5.47
N GLY A 170 -7.91 -8.87 4.25
CA GLY A 170 -6.76 -9.60 3.74
C GLY A 170 -6.61 -9.46 2.23
N TRP A 171 -5.88 -10.40 1.65
CA TRP A 171 -5.50 -10.41 0.24
C TRP A 171 -5.75 -11.77 -0.39
N ARG A 172 -6.67 -11.86 -1.34
CA ARG A 172 -6.97 -13.10 -2.07
C ARG A 172 -6.02 -13.25 -3.25
N TYR A 173 -5.33 -14.38 -3.35
CA TYR A 173 -4.55 -14.70 -4.54
C TYR A 173 -5.48 -14.95 -5.74
N VAL A 174 -5.22 -14.25 -6.85
CA VAL A 174 -6.01 -14.36 -8.10
C VAL A 174 -5.18 -14.86 -9.28
N GLY A 175 -3.90 -15.21 -9.05
CA GLY A 175 -3.01 -15.71 -10.09
C GLY A 175 -2.53 -14.62 -11.04
N PHE A 176 -2.16 -15.01 -12.25
CA PHE A 176 -1.74 -14.07 -13.31
C PHE A 176 -2.91 -13.61 -14.20
N ALA A 177 -4.12 -14.07 -13.91
CA ALA A 177 -5.35 -13.76 -14.64
C ALA A 177 -6.42 -13.25 -13.65
N PRO A 178 -6.35 -11.97 -13.24
CA PRO A 178 -7.17 -11.41 -12.16
C PRO A 178 -8.66 -11.22 -12.52
N PHE A 179 -9.13 -11.82 -13.61
CA PHE A 179 -10.43 -11.54 -14.21
C PHE A 179 -11.51 -12.58 -13.87
N ASN A 180 -11.28 -13.40 -12.85
CA ASN A 180 -12.24 -14.40 -12.42
C ASN A 180 -13.33 -13.74 -11.56
N ASN A 181 -14.57 -13.82 -12.04
CA ASN A 181 -15.79 -13.17 -11.49
C ASN A 181 -16.26 -13.71 -10.13
N CYS A 182 -15.37 -13.97 -9.17
CA CYS A 182 -15.78 -14.31 -7.82
C CYS A 182 -16.07 -13.04 -7.01
N PRO A 183 -17.25 -12.89 -6.39
CA PRO A 183 -17.62 -11.69 -5.63
C PRO A 183 -16.59 -11.39 -4.53
N THR A 184 -16.32 -10.10 -4.32
CA THR A 184 -15.25 -9.59 -3.42
C THR A 184 -15.80 -8.90 -2.17
N VAL A 185 -17.12 -8.84 -2.02
CA VAL A 185 -17.78 -8.20 -0.87
C VAL A 185 -18.33 -9.32 0.02
N ILE A 186 -17.77 -9.43 1.22
CA ILE A 186 -18.22 -10.37 2.25
C ILE A 186 -19.09 -9.59 3.24
N HIS A 187 -20.36 -9.98 3.37
CA HIS A 187 -21.24 -9.48 4.43
C HIS A 187 -20.99 -10.31 5.69
N GLY A 188 -20.80 -9.65 6.84
CA GLY A 188 -20.25 -10.21 8.09
C GLY A 188 -21.11 -11.27 8.79
N GLY A 189 -21.37 -12.38 8.11
CA GLY A 189 -22.16 -13.52 8.57
C GLY A 189 -22.42 -14.55 7.46
N ASP A 190 -22.24 -14.16 6.19
CA ASP A 190 -22.29 -15.09 5.07
C ASP A 190 -20.90 -15.72 4.90
N ASP A 191 -20.81 -17.05 5.08
CA ASP A 191 -19.74 -17.83 4.48
C ASP A 191 -19.63 -17.42 3.02
N VAL A 192 -18.41 -17.22 2.52
CA VAL A 192 -18.17 -17.02 1.10
C VAL A 192 -18.96 -18.12 0.38
N CYS A 193 -19.99 -17.77 -0.40
CA CYS A 193 -20.85 -18.70 -1.15
C CYS A 193 -20.11 -19.54 -2.20
N CYS A 194 -18.79 -19.66 -2.06
CA CYS A 194 -18.02 -20.75 -2.57
C CYS A 194 -17.86 -21.76 -1.41
N ASN A 195 -18.87 -22.61 -1.17
CA ASN A 195 -18.71 -23.88 -0.46
C ASN A 195 -17.77 -24.87 -1.23
N ASP A 196 -16.86 -24.32 -2.02
CA ASP A 196 -15.79 -25.02 -2.67
C ASP A 196 -14.60 -25.00 -1.70
N PRO A 197 -14.11 -26.15 -1.20
CA PRO A 197 -12.86 -26.21 -0.46
C PRO A 197 -11.66 -25.64 -1.25
N ALA A 198 -11.80 -25.40 -2.56
CA ALA A 198 -10.83 -24.67 -3.38
C ALA A 198 -10.90 -23.13 -3.25
N ALA A 199 -11.91 -22.56 -2.57
CA ALA A 199 -12.12 -21.12 -2.43
C ALA A 199 -11.71 -20.56 -1.06
N ALA A 200 -10.85 -21.28 -0.33
CA ALA A 200 -10.27 -20.78 0.91
C ALA A 200 -9.70 -19.37 0.69
N VAL A 201 -10.09 -18.43 1.55
CA VAL A 201 -9.51 -17.09 1.55
C VAL A 201 -8.16 -17.22 2.22
N TYR A 202 -7.11 -16.86 1.50
CA TYR A 202 -5.77 -16.79 2.04
C TYR A 202 -5.41 -15.34 2.37
N GLY A 203 -4.38 -15.17 3.18
CA GLY A 203 -3.78 -13.89 3.50
C GLY A 203 -2.26 -14.01 3.48
N LEU A 204 -1.61 -12.86 3.28
CA LEU A 204 -0.17 -12.70 3.47
C LEU A 204 0.06 -12.25 4.92
N VAL A 205 0.86 -13.00 5.67
CA VAL A 205 1.26 -12.68 7.04
C VAL A 205 2.76 -12.79 7.22
N PHE A 206 3.32 -12.13 8.22
CA PHE A 206 4.74 -12.25 8.56
C PHE A 206 4.91 -13.18 9.77
N GLU A 207 5.73 -14.22 9.61
CA GLU A 207 6.13 -15.13 10.66
C GLU A 207 7.65 -15.07 10.78
N ASN A 208 8.15 -14.65 11.95
CA ASN A 208 9.59 -14.53 12.21
C ASN A 208 10.35 -13.71 11.13
N GLY A 209 9.74 -12.61 10.67
CA GLY A 209 10.32 -11.74 9.63
C GLY A 209 10.20 -12.27 8.19
N VAL A 210 9.63 -13.46 7.98
CA VAL A 210 9.42 -14.05 6.66
C VAL A 210 7.94 -13.97 6.29
N MET A 211 7.63 -13.47 5.10
CA MET A 211 6.27 -13.44 4.59
C MET A 211 5.83 -14.85 4.18
N VAL A 212 4.66 -15.26 4.66
CA VAL A 212 4.03 -16.54 4.36
C VAL A 212 2.60 -16.36 3.88
N PHE A 213 2.17 -17.27 3.01
CA PHE A 213 0.80 -17.34 2.53
C PHE A 213 0.05 -18.41 3.31
N ARG A 214 -0.97 -17.99 4.07
CA ARG A 214 -1.78 -18.88 4.93
C ARG A 214 -3.27 -18.66 4.70
N GLN A 215 -4.07 -19.65 5.06
CA GLN A 215 -5.52 -19.50 5.09
C GLN A 215 -5.93 -18.54 6.21
N LEU A 216 -6.97 -17.74 5.99
CA LEU A 216 -7.39 -16.67 6.88
C LEU A 216 -7.86 -17.18 8.25
N ASP A 217 -8.48 -18.36 8.28
CA ASP A 217 -8.88 -19.08 9.51
C ASP A 217 -7.65 -19.46 10.37
N GLN A 218 -6.56 -19.91 9.74
CA GLN A 218 -5.31 -20.24 10.42
C GLN A 218 -4.61 -19.00 10.98
N ILE A 219 -4.69 -17.89 10.24
CA ILE A 219 -4.14 -16.60 10.69
C ILE A 219 -4.85 -16.16 11.98
N LEU A 220 -6.18 -16.19 12.01
CA LEU A 220 -6.95 -15.80 13.19
C LEU A 220 -6.66 -16.71 14.40
N GLY A 221 -6.54 -18.02 14.19
CA GLY A 221 -6.18 -18.97 15.25
C GLY A 221 -4.80 -18.72 15.86
N SER A 222 -3.82 -18.35 15.03
CA SER A 222 -2.47 -18.01 15.51
C SER A 222 -2.41 -16.66 16.23
N ALA A 223 -3.11 -15.65 15.70
CA ALA A 223 -3.17 -14.31 16.27
C ALA A 223 -3.82 -14.29 17.66
N GLY A 224 -4.90 -15.05 17.88
CA GLY A 224 -5.60 -15.10 19.16
C GLY A 224 -4.71 -15.49 20.35
N SER A 225 -3.77 -16.41 20.14
CA SER A 225 -2.84 -16.84 21.19
C SER A 225 -1.74 -15.83 21.54
N ASN A 226 -1.39 -14.93 20.61
CA ASN A 226 -0.34 -13.92 20.81
C ASN A 226 -0.90 -12.57 21.26
N TRP A 227 -2.10 -12.18 20.82
CA TRP A 227 -2.75 -10.94 21.26
C TRP A 227 -3.23 -11.02 22.72
N GLN A 228 -3.76 -12.17 23.17
CA GLN A 228 -4.14 -12.36 24.58
C GLN A 228 -2.94 -12.29 25.55
N ARG A 229 -1.71 -12.48 25.06
CA ARG A 229 -0.50 -12.36 25.89
C ARG A 229 -0.08 -10.90 26.11
N LEU A 230 -0.54 -9.96 25.28
CA LEU A 230 -0.21 -8.53 25.39
C LEU A 230 -1.19 -7.73 26.26
N GLU A 231 -2.35 -8.30 26.62
CA GLU A 231 -3.39 -7.61 27.39
C GLU A 231 -3.47 -8.04 28.87
N ASP A 232 -2.64 -8.98 29.33
CA ASP A 232 -2.63 -9.43 30.73
C ASP A 232 -1.37 -8.94 31.48
N PRO A 233 -1.42 -7.77 32.15
CA PRO A 233 -0.28 -7.19 32.86
C PRO A 233 0.14 -7.95 34.13
N ASP A 234 -0.62 -8.95 34.59
CA ASP A 234 -0.40 -9.61 35.89
C ASP A 234 0.33 -10.97 35.80
N ASN A 235 0.63 -11.49 34.61
CA ASN A 235 1.24 -12.81 34.49
C ASN A 235 2.77 -12.77 34.36
N THR A 236 3.45 -12.26 35.40
CA THR A 236 4.93 -12.22 35.47
C THR A 236 5.58 -13.42 36.18
N ASN A 237 4.82 -14.42 36.64
CA ASN A 237 5.41 -15.52 37.42
C ASN A 237 4.88 -16.91 37.06
N LYS A 238 5.18 -17.39 35.85
CA LYS A 238 5.31 -18.84 35.58
C LYS A 238 6.05 -19.12 34.28
N SER A 239 7.38 -18.97 34.30
CA SER A 239 8.25 -19.51 33.25
C SER A 239 8.34 -21.03 33.39
N ALA A 240 7.57 -21.75 32.56
CA ALA A 240 7.88 -23.14 32.24
C ALA A 240 8.96 -23.14 31.16
N ALA A 241 10.06 -23.84 31.42
CA ALA A 241 11.24 -23.88 30.56
C ALA A 241 10.87 -24.13 29.09
N ALA A 242 11.22 -23.16 28.23
CA ALA A 242 11.17 -23.32 26.79
C ALA A 242 12.15 -24.43 26.36
N PRO A 243 11.79 -25.27 25.38
CA PRO A 243 12.73 -26.24 24.83
C PRO A 243 13.90 -25.50 24.19
N THR A 244 15.12 -25.91 24.57
CA THR A 244 16.38 -25.42 24.04
C THR A 244 16.36 -25.50 22.51
N PRO A 245 16.58 -24.39 21.78
CA PRO A 245 16.70 -24.45 20.33
C PRO A 245 17.93 -25.30 19.98
N THR A 246 17.70 -26.33 19.18
CA THR A 246 18.77 -27.20 18.69
C THR A 246 19.63 -26.40 17.72
N THR A 247 20.83 -26.05 18.16
CA THR A 247 21.84 -25.22 17.46
C THR A 247 22.35 -25.83 16.15
N SER A 248 21.93 -27.04 15.78
CA SER A 248 22.58 -27.82 14.73
C SER A 248 22.23 -27.42 13.29
N VAL A 249 21.24 -26.56 13.05
CA VAL A 249 20.81 -26.20 11.68
C VAL A 249 21.38 -24.85 11.24
N VAL A 250 21.52 -23.90 12.17
CA VAL A 250 22.10 -22.58 11.88
C VAL A 250 23.62 -22.67 11.67
N ASP A 251 24.32 -23.51 12.44
CA ASP A 251 25.76 -23.72 12.29
C ASP A 251 26.13 -24.37 10.94
N ALA A 252 25.25 -25.25 10.41
CA ALA A 252 25.46 -25.93 9.14
C ALA A 252 25.15 -25.07 7.89
N GLN A 253 24.34 -24.01 8.04
CA GLN A 253 24.11 -23.02 6.98
C GLN A 253 25.10 -21.86 7.03
N LEU A 254 25.72 -21.61 8.19
CA LEU A 254 26.78 -20.63 8.31
C LEU A 254 28.03 -21.10 7.51
N GLU A 255 28.38 -22.38 7.43
CA GLU A 255 29.61 -22.81 6.73
C GLU A 255 29.64 -22.62 5.17
N ARG A 256 28.59 -22.12 4.51
CA ARG A 256 28.51 -22.06 3.03
C ARG A 256 28.61 -20.68 2.37
N LEU A 257 28.87 -19.61 3.13
CA LEU A 257 29.16 -18.29 2.55
C LEU A 257 30.68 -18.08 2.42
N PRO A 258 31.19 -17.52 1.31
CA PRO A 258 32.61 -17.24 1.16
C PRO A 258 33.10 -16.28 2.26
N ASP A 259 34.21 -16.65 2.91
CA ASP A 259 34.80 -16.02 4.10
C ASP A 259 35.10 -14.51 3.98
N ALA A 260 35.03 -13.92 2.79
CA ALA A 260 35.51 -12.57 2.54
C ALA A 260 34.60 -11.45 3.08
N ASP A 261 33.30 -11.71 3.33
CA ASP A 261 32.34 -10.66 3.74
C ASP A 261 31.68 -10.89 5.11
N ARG A 262 32.10 -11.91 5.86
CA ARG A 262 31.67 -12.07 7.26
C ARG A 262 32.53 -11.25 8.20
N ARG A 263 32.22 -9.96 8.32
CA ARG A 263 32.54 -9.26 9.55
C ARG A 263 31.46 -9.55 10.57
N VAL A 264 31.69 -10.56 11.40
CA VAL A 264 31.01 -10.65 12.70
C VAL A 264 31.53 -9.46 13.50
N PHE A 265 30.78 -8.36 13.47
CA PHE A 265 31.10 -7.19 14.29
C PHE A 265 31.06 -7.60 15.74
N ARG A 266 32.14 -7.33 16.48
CA ARG A 266 32.10 -7.55 17.92
C ARG A 266 31.07 -6.57 18.50
N PRO A 267 30.26 -6.98 19.50
CA PRO A 267 29.31 -6.10 20.18
C PRO A 267 29.88 -4.73 20.57
N GLU A 268 31.17 -4.68 20.91
CA GLU A 268 31.91 -3.46 21.23
C GLU A 268 32.12 -2.53 20.02
N GLU A 269 32.39 -3.07 18.83
CA GLU A 269 32.56 -2.31 17.59
C GLU A 269 31.22 -1.70 17.15
N VAL A 270 30.13 -2.43 17.38
CA VAL A 270 28.76 -1.98 17.15
C VAL A 270 28.42 -0.77 18.01
N LEU A 271 28.69 -0.90 19.31
CA LEU A 271 28.49 0.18 20.28
C LEU A 271 29.33 1.41 19.92
N GLN A 272 30.59 1.21 19.56
CA GLN A 272 31.50 2.30 19.20
C GLN A 272 31.09 2.99 17.89
N SER A 273 30.58 2.25 16.90
CA SER A 273 30.06 2.82 15.65
C SER A 273 28.82 3.67 15.91
N MET A 274 27.86 3.19 16.71
CA MET A 274 26.65 3.95 17.03
C MET A 274 26.94 5.17 17.91
N GLN A 275 27.87 5.07 18.86
CA GLN A 275 28.31 6.22 19.65
C GLN A 275 28.96 7.30 18.76
N THR A 276 29.86 6.90 17.86
CA THR A 276 30.45 7.81 16.87
C THR A 276 29.38 8.44 15.98
N ALA A 277 28.41 7.65 15.53
CA ALA A 277 27.33 8.10 14.67
C ALA A 277 26.43 9.19 15.32
N ILE A 278 26.14 9.04 16.62
CA ILE A 278 25.37 10.04 17.38
C ILE A 278 26.19 11.32 17.55
N VAL A 279 27.50 11.21 17.81
CA VAL A 279 28.41 12.35 17.99
C VAL A 279 28.61 13.13 16.68
N GLU A 280 28.76 12.45 15.55
CA GLU A 280 29.05 13.09 14.25
C GLU A 280 27.82 13.73 13.60
N ASN A 281 26.61 13.32 13.99
CA ASN A 281 25.38 13.88 13.44
C ASN A 281 25.08 15.27 14.02
N ARG A 282 25.51 16.33 13.31
CA ARG A 282 25.27 17.73 13.71
C ARG A 282 23.81 18.08 13.99
N GLN A 283 22.86 17.48 13.27
CA GLN A 283 21.42 17.74 13.50
C GLN A 283 20.96 17.13 14.83
N LEU A 284 21.40 15.90 15.13
CA LEU A 284 21.15 15.29 16.43
C LEU A 284 21.85 16.06 17.55
N GLN A 285 23.09 16.51 17.35
CA GLN A 285 23.83 17.29 18.36
C GLN A 285 23.20 18.66 18.64
N GLN A 286 22.64 19.33 17.62
CA GLN A 286 21.87 20.57 17.83
C GLN A 286 20.62 20.35 18.67
N TRP A 287 19.98 19.18 18.54
CA TRP A 287 18.79 18.81 19.28
C TRP A 287 19.10 18.30 20.69
N LEU A 288 20.14 17.49 20.80
CA LEU A 288 20.59 16.84 22.03
C LEU A 288 21.46 17.75 22.90
N GLY A 289 21.53 19.06 22.63
CA GLY A 289 22.57 19.97 23.15
C GLY A 289 22.91 19.83 24.64
N GLU A 290 21.92 19.59 25.50
CA GLU A 290 22.11 19.39 26.96
C GLU A 290 21.92 17.93 27.44
N PHE A 291 21.59 17.02 26.54
CA PHE A 291 21.32 15.62 26.84
C PHE A 291 22.58 14.76 26.72
N GLN A 292 22.90 14.02 27.78
CA GLN A 292 23.86 12.93 27.74
C GLN A 292 23.22 11.72 27.07
N THR A 293 23.83 11.24 25.99
CA THR A 293 23.41 10.01 25.33
C THR A 293 24.36 8.87 25.67
N ARG A 294 23.80 7.71 25.98
CA ARG A 294 24.52 6.46 26.17
C ARG A 294 23.90 5.39 25.29
N VAL A 295 24.74 4.71 24.53
CA VAL A 295 24.32 3.52 23.78
C VAL A 295 24.85 2.31 24.54
N ALA A 296 23.96 1.37 24.83
CA ALA A 296 24.26 0.10 25.45
C ALA A 296 23.54 -1.02 24.66
N LEU A 297 23.99 -2.24 24.85
CA LEU A 297 23.21 -3.41 24.46
C LEU A 297 22.28 -3.76 25.61
N SER A 298 21.13 -4.36 25.30
CA SER A 298 20.30 -4.97 26.33
C SER A 298 21.09 -6.04 27.10
N ASP A 299 20.67 -6.33 28.34
CA ASP A 299 21.31 -7.37 29.16
C ASP A 299 21.28 -8.76 28.46
N GLU A 300 20.28 -8.97 27.60
CA GLU A 300 20.12 -10.18 26.77
C GLU A 300 20.87 -10.10 25.42
N GLY A 301 21.39 -8.93 25.04
CA GLY A 301 22.13 -8.69 23.80
C GLY A 301 21.27 -8.71 22.52
N ASP A 302 19.95 -8.70 22.65
CA ASP A 302 18.97 -8.85 21.57
C ASP A 302 18.54 -7.51 20.93
N HIS A 303 18.79 -6.38 21.60
CA HIS A 303 18.48 -5.05 21.09
C HIS A 303 19.43 -3.98 21.61
N ILE A 304 19.45 -2.84 20.91
CA ILE A 304 20.29 -1.69 21.28
C ILE A 304 19.46 -0.71 22.10
N VAL A 305 19.96 -0.30 23.26
CA VAL A 305 19.33 0.70 24.12
C VAL A 305 20.07 2.03 23.96
N VAL A 306 19.36 3.04 23.46
CA VAL A 306 19.83 4.42 23.44
C VAL A 306 19.20 5.14 24.63
N ALA A 307 19.95 5.25 25.72
CA ALA A 307 19.56 5.96 26.92
C ALA A 307 19.91 7.44 26.79
N ILE A 308 18.95 8.31 27.08
CA ILE A 308 19.07 9.77 26.98
C ILE A 308 18.76 10.34 28.35
N ARG A 309 19.74 11.03 28.92
CA ARG A 309 19.65 11.67 30.23
C ARG A 309 19.85 13.16 30.10
N GLY A 310 18.95 13.97 30.65
CA GLY A 310 19.06 15.42 30.58
C GLY A 310 18.18 16.13 31.60
N PRO A 311 18.13 17.46 31.60
CA PRO A 311 17.23 18.23 32.46
C PRO A 311 15.77 17.80 32.22
N GLN A 312 14.90 17.96 33.23
CA GLN A 312 13.48 17.60 33.08
C GLN A 312 12.87 18.34 31.88
N VAL A 313 12.55 17.56 30.84
CA VAL A 313 11.84 18.02 29.65
C VAL A 313 10.37 17.67 29.78
N ASP A 314 9.51 18.56 29.27
CA ASP A 314 8.10 18.24 29.10
C ASP A 314 7.90 17.02 28.19
N SER A 315 6.72 16.41 28.27
CA SER A 315 6.39 15.20 27.48
C SER A 315 6.47 15.44 25.98
N GLU A 316 6.17 16.66 25.52
CA GLU A 316 6.17 17.03 24.09
C GLU A 316 7.59 16.99 23.51
N SER A 317 8.56 17.56 24.23
CA SER A 317 9.96 17.55 23.84
C SER A 317 10.56 16.13 23.86
N ARG A 318 10.10 15.26 24.79
CA ARG A 318 10.48 13.83 24.80
C ARG A 318 9.96 13.09 23.57
N ASP A 319 8.72 13.33 23.18
CA ASP A 319 8.12 12.68 22.01
C ASP A 319 8.75 13.16 20.70
N GLN A 320 9.09 14.45 20.61
CA GLN A 320 9.83 14.99 19.47
C GLN A 320 11.26 14.41 19.39
N ALA A 321 11.98 14.31 20.51
CA ALA A 321 13.30 13.67 20.56
C ALA A 321 13.22 12.18 20.17
N ARG A 322 12.23 11.46 20.69
CA ARG A 322 11.99 10.06 20.36
C ARG A 322 11.73 9.88 18.87
N THR A 323 10.87 10.73 18.30
CA THR A 323 10.54 10.70 16.87
C THR A 323 11.79 10.99 16.04
N ALA A 324 12.54 12.05 16.37
CA ALA A 324 13.75 12.43 15.64
C ALA A 324 14.79 11.30 15.60
N LEU A 325 14.95 10.55 16.70
CA LEU A 325 15.87 9.41 16.77
C LEU A 325 15.34 8.17 16.01
N LEU A 326 14.05 7.89 16.12
CA LEU A 326 13.42 6.78 15.40
C LEU A 326 13.36 7.01 13.89
N THR A 327 13.26 8.26 13.44
CA THR A 327 13.21 8.64 12.02
C THR A 327 14.59 9.00 11.46
N ASN A 328 15.64 9.03 12.28
CA ASN A 328 16.97 9.37 11.82
C ASN A 328 17.46 8.30 10.82
N ALA A 329 17.53 8.68 9.55
CA ALA A 329 17.91 7.78 8.45
C ALA A 329 19.33 7.19 8.63
N TYR A 330 20.21 7.91 9.33
CA TYR A 330 21.58 7.48 9.59
C TYR A 330 21.67 6.45 10.72
N LEU A 331 20.89 6.61 11.80
CA LEU A 331 20.79 5.56 12.83
C LEU A 331 20.15 4.29 12.27
N ARG A 332 19.15 4.42 11.40
CA ARG A 332 18.55 3.29 10.68
C ARG A 332 19.53 2.60 9.73
N SER A 333 20.36 3.36 9.02
CA SER A 333 21.36 2.77 8.12
C SER A 333 22.46 2.02 8.91
N GLN A 334 22.86 2.54 10.07
CA GLN A 334 23.77 1.84 10.97
C GLN A 334 23.12 0.57 11.54
N ALA A 335 21.88 0.63 12.03
CA ALA A 335 21.14 -0.56 12.51
C ALA A 335 21.01 -1.64 11.42
N ARG A 336 20.79 -1.24 10.16
CA ARG A 336 20.79 -2.15 8.99
C ARG A 336 22.13 -2.81 8.74
N GLN A 337 23.23 -2.06 8.85
CA GLN A 337 24.59 -2.62 8.74
C GLN A 337 24.89 -3.63 9.86
N LEU A 338 24.12 -3.58 10.95
CA LEU A 338 24.21 -4.43 12.13
C LEU A 338 23.23 -5.60 12.12
N GLY A 339 22.67 -5.94 10.96
CA GLY A 339 21.76 -7.08 10.80
C GLY A 339 20.33 -6.80 11.24
N ASP A 340 19.87 -5.56 11.09
CA ASP A 340 18.52 -5.12 11.48
C ASP A 340 18.18 -5.35 12.96
N MET A 341 19.18 -5.20 13.84
CA MET A 341 18.93 -5.25 15.28
C MET A 341 17.92 -4.17 15.69
N PRO A 342 16.84 -4.54 16.41
CA PRO A 342 15.90 -3.57 16.94
C PRO A 342 16.60 -2.66 17.95
N TYR A 343 16.15 -1.41 18.06
CA TYR A 343 16.64 -0.48 19.06
C TYR A 343 15.51 0.22 19.80
N VAL A 344 15.75 0.47 21.08
CA VAL A 344 14.81 1.11 22.00
C VAL A 344 15.44 2.42 22.48
N VAL A 345 14.66 3.50 22.42
CA VAL A 345 15.05 4.79 22.99
C VAL A 345 14.43 4.92 24.37
N ARG A 346 15.27 5.07 25.39
CA ARG A 346 14.85 5.23 26.79
C ARG A 346 15.27 6.61 27.28
N PHE A 347 14.33 7.33 27.90
CA PHE A 347 14.61 8.59 28.59
C PHE A 347 14.73 8.28 30.09
N ASP A 348 15.86 8.64 30.68
CA ASP A 348 16.09 8.52 32.12
C ASP A 348 16.09 9.94 32.73
N ASP A 349 15.27 10.12 33.78
CA ASP A 349 15.19 11.37 34.56
C ASP A 349 16.43 11.58 35.47
#